data_AF-A0A9P3PP26-F1
#
_entry.id   AF-A0A9P3PP26-F1
#
_cell.length_a   1.000
_cell.length_b   1.000
_cell.length_c   1.000
_cell.angle_alpha   90.00
_cell.angle_beta   90.00
_cell.angle_gamma   90.00
#
_symmetry.space_group_name_H-M   'P 1'
#
loop_
_entity.id
_entity.type
_entity.pdbx_description
1 polymer ?
#
loop_
_entity_poly.entity_id
_entity_poly.type
_entity_poly.pdbx_seq_one_letter_code
_entity_poly.pdbx_strand_id
1 'polypeptide(L)'
;MPSQSNETSLSMTDEQSFSMNPPGIWIFNVGRTRASQIADGPNSEEELLPMFISTLQSIQKKGYIVLSATYSPQGADIFIQTDDEDWDDNVGSTTVTEGPA
;
A
#
# COMPACT_ATOMS: atom_id res chain seq x y z
N MET A 1 -8.26 25.89 58.88
CA MET A 1 -8.92 25.21 57.75
C MET A 1 -7.97 25.26 56.56
N PRO A 2 -7.17 24.21 56.27
CA PRO A 2 -6.46 24.11 55.01
C PRO A 2 -7.33 23.36 53.99
N SER A 3 -7.55 24.02 52.86
CA SER A 3 -8.26 23.51 51.68
C SER A 3 -7.54 22.28 51.12
N GLN A 4 -8.25 21.15 51.03
CA GLN A 4 -7.79 19.99 50.27
C GLN A 4 -8.07 20.23 48.79
N SER A 5 -7.01 20.40 48.00
CA SER A 5 -7.08 20.39 46.55
C SER A 5 -7.22 18.95 46.08
N ASN A 6 -8.37 18.64 45.47
CA ASN A 6 -8.64 17.37 44.80
C ASN A 6 -7.65 17.22 43.63
N GLU A 7 -6.72 16.27 43.73
CA GLU A 7 -5.94 15.80 42.58
C GLU A 7 -6.79 14.79 41.81
N THR A 8 -7.50 15.27 40.79
CA THR A 8 -8.14 14.41 39.80
C THR A 8 -7.04 13.77 38.95
N SER A 9 -6.63 12.56 39.34
CA SER A 9 -5.77 11.70 38.53
C SER A 9 -6.55 11.26 37.28
N LEU A 10 -6.38 11.99 36.19
CA LEU A 10 -6.84 11.58 34.86
C LEU A 10 -6.02 10.37 34.43
N SER A 11 -6.58 9.17 34.63
CA SER A 11 -6.09 7.96 33.96
C SER A 11 -6.34 8.14 32.47
N MET A 12 -5.29 8.51 31.72
CA MET A 12 -5.29 8.44 30.25
C MET A 12 -5.33 6.98 29.83
N THR A 13 -6.53 6.41 29.79
CA THR A 13 -6.85 5.28 28.90
C THR A 13 -7.06 5.86 27.50
N ASP A 14 -5.96 6.05 26.79
CA ASP A 14 -5.97 6.16 25.34
C ASP A 14 -5.02 5.08 24.81
N GLU A 15 -5.44 3.82 24.95
CA GLU A 15 -5.02 2.80 24.00
C GLU A 15 -5.68 3.16 22.67
N GLN A 16 -5.11 4.16 21.98
CA GLN A 16 -5.33 4.35 20.57
C GLN A 16 -4.92 3.05 19.91
N SER A 17 -5.92 2.24 19.57
CA SER A 17 -5.81 1.19 18.60
C SER A 17 -5.28 1.84 17.33
N PHE A 18 -3.95 1.85 17.15
CA PHE A 18 -3.34 2.03 15.85
C PHE A 18 -3.90 0.87 15.03
N SER A 19 -4.96 1.14 14.28
CA SER A 19 -5.30 0.35 13.12
C SER A 19 -4.10 0.50 12.19
N MET A 20 -3.08 -0.33 12.41
CA MET A 20 -2.00 -0.57 11.47
C MET A 20 -2.69 -1.16 10.25
N ASN A 21 -3.22 -0.30 9.38
CA ASN A 21 -3.44 -0.71 8.01
C ASN A 21 -2.08 -1.18 7.52
N PRO A 22 -1.94 -2.45 7.11
CA PRO A 22 -0.67 -2.94 6.63
C PRO A 22 -0.22 -2.07 5.45
N PRO A 23 1.10 -1.83 5.31
CA PRO A 23 1.62 -1.07 4.18
C PRO A 23 1.15 -1.73 2.88
N GLY A 24 0.65 -0.92 1.96
CA GLY A 24 0.03 -1.39 0.72
C GLY A 24 0.58 -0.67 -0.50
N ILE A 25 0.52 -1.34 -1.64
CA ILE A 25 0.79 -0.79 -2.96
C ILE A 25 -0.55 -0.61 -3.65
N TRP A 26 -0.81 0.62 -4.04
CA TRP A 26 -2.01 1.00 -4.76
C TRP A 26 -1.68 1.33 -6.20
N ILE A 27 -2.41 0.71 -7.13
CA ILE A 27 -2.20 0.94 -8.56
C ILE A 27 -3.46 1.56 -9.13
N PHE A 28 -3.28 2.65 -9.87
CA PHE A 28 -4.35 3.44 -10.47
C PHE A 28 -4.17 3.50 -11.97
N ASN A 29 -5.13 2.98 -12.74
CA ASN A 29 -5.20 3.27 -14.17
C ASN A 29 -5.96 4.59 -14.39
N VAL A 30 -5.25 5.62 -14.87
CA VAL A 30 -5.83 6.94 -15.15
C VAL A 30 -6.23 7.12 -16.62
N GLY A 31 -6.21 6.04 -17.40
CA GLY A 31 -6.67 5.99 -18.79
C GLY A 31 -8.19 6.08 -18.96
N ARG A 32 -8.69 5.74 -20.16
CA ARG A 32 -10.14 5.77 -20.47
C ARG A 32 -10.95 4.71 -19.70
N THR A 33 -10.27 3.67 -19.25
CA THR A 33 -10.80 2.58 -18.43
C THR A 33 -10.88 3.07 -16.99
N ARG A 34 -12.12 3.38 -16.57
CA ARG A 34 -12.55 3.75 -15.20
C ARG A 34 -11.52 3.35 -14.13
N ALA A 35 -10.99 4.34 -13.42
CA ALA A 35 -10.00 4.16 -12.36
C ALA A 35 -10.33 2.95 -11.48
N SER A 36 -9.54 1.88 -11.63
CA SER A 36 -9.61 0.70 -10.77
C SER A 36 -8.41 0.75 -9.83
N GLN A 37 -8.65 0.39 -8.58
CA GLN A 37 -7.71 0.46 -7.47
C GLN A 37 -7.48 -0.96 -6.98
N ILE A 38 -6.23 -1.41 -7.04
CA ILE A 38 -5.82 -2.70 -6.48
C ILE A 38 -4.93 -2.39 -5.29
N ALA A 39 -5.25 -2.97 -4.14
CA ALA A 39 -4.38 -2.99 -2.98
C ALA A 39 -3.65 -4.33 -2.94
N ASP A 40 -2.36 -4.32 -3.20
CA ASP A 40 -1.48 -5.43 -2.88
C ASP A 40 -0.49 -4.96 -1.82
N GLY A 41 -0.53 -5.56 -0.63
CA GLY A 41 0.33 -5.16 0.47
C GLY A 41 1.12 -6.35 1.01
N PRO A 42 2.43 -6.20 1.26
CA PRO A 42 3.15 -7.18 2.04
C PRO A 42 2.62 -7.25 3.48
N ASN A 43 2.87 -8.39 4.15
CA ASN A 43 2.58 -8.52 5.58
C ASN A 43 3.59 -7.76 6.46
N SER A 44 4.68 -7.25 5.88
CA SER A 44 5.77 -6.55 6.57
C SER A 44 6.27 -5.34 5.77
N GLU A 45 6.76 -4.30 6.47
CA GLU A 45 7.36 -3.11 5.84
C GLU A 45 8.62 -3.45 5.02
N GLU A 46 9.37 -4.48 5.42
CA GLU A 46 10.61 -4.91 4.76
C GLU A 46 10.36 -5.46 3.34
N GLU A 47 9.17 -6.05 3.12
CA GLU A 47 8.76 -6.61 1.84
C GLU A 47 8.15 -5.57 0.88
N LEU A 48 7.87 -4.35 1.36
CA LEU A 48 7.18 -3.32 0.57
C LEU A 48 8.04 -2.81 -0.58
N LEU A 49 9.31 -2.50 -0.33
CA LEU A 49 10.22 -2.02 -1.38
C LEU A 49 10.48 -3.10 -2.44
N PRO A 50 10.80 -4.37 -2.10
CA PRO A 50 10.86 -5.46 -3.07
C PRO A 50 9.58 -5.62 -3.89
N MET A 51 8.41 -5.60 -3.24
CA MET A 51 7.13 -5.74 -3.92
C MET A 51 6.86 -4.56 -4.87
N PHE A 52 7.14 -3.32 -4.44
CA PHE A 52 7.02 -2.12 -5.26
C PHE A 52 7.88 -2.20 -6.53
N ILE A 53 9.13 -2.63 -6.40
CA ILE A 53 10.02 -2.82 -7.56
C ILE A 53 9.48 -3.92 -8.48
N SER A 54 9.02 -5.05 -7.93
CA SER A 54 8.45 -6.16 -8.70
C SER A 54 7.21 -5.74 -9.49
N THR A 55 6.32 -4.97 -8.86
CA THR A 55 5.13 -4.40 -9.50
C THR A 55 5.50 -3.49 -10.66
N LEU A 56 6.46 -2.57 -10.48
CA LEU A 56 6.94 -1.71 -11.58
C LEU A 56 7.54 -2.51 -12.73
N GLN A 57 8.28 -3.59 -12.45
CA GLN A 57 8.80 -4.48 -13.49
C GLN A 57 7.68 -5.22 -14.23
N SER A 58 6.63 -5.65 -13.54
CA SER A 58 5.47 -6.29 -14.18
C SER A 58 4.77 -5.33 -15.13
N ILE A 59 4.48 -4.11 -14.66
CA ILE A 59 3.90 -3.01 -15.45
C ILE A 59 4.74 -2.75 -16.71
N GLN A 60 6.06 -2.65 -16.55
CA GLN A 60 6.98 -2.45 -17.67
C GLN A 60 6.96 -3.60 -18.67
N LYS A 61 6.96 -4.86 -18.21
CA LYS A 61 6.89 -6.06 -19.08
C LYS A 61 5.60 -6.10 -19.90
N LYS A 62 4.50 -5.62 -19.34
CA LYS A 62 3.20 -5.52 -20.01
C LYS A 62 3.11 -4.35 -21.01
N GLY A 63 4.08 -3.43 -20.98
CA GLY A 63 4.14 -2.28 -21.87
C GLY A 63 3.20 -1.14 -21.47
N TYR A 64 2.69 -1.14 -20.24
CA TYR A 64 1.88 -0.05 -19.72
C TYR A 64 2.74 1.19 -19.43
N ILE A 65 2.16 2.37 -19.56
CA ILE A 65 2.86 3.64 -19.32
C ILE A 65 2.77 3.98 -17.83
N VAL A 66 3.90 4.11 -17.15
CA VAL A 66 3.94 4.67 -15.79
C VAL A 66 3.98 6.19 -15.88
N LEU A 67 2.99 6.86 -15.30
CA LEU A 67 2.93 8.32 -15.24
C LEU A 67 3.56 8.86 -13.96
N SER A 68 3.36 8.17 -12.85
CA SER A 68 3.91 8.52 -11.54
C SER A 68 4.03 7.27 -10.67
N ALA A 69 5.03 7.23 -9.81
CA ALA A 69 5.18 6.21 -8.79
C ALA A 69 5.80 6.84 -7.54
N THR A 70 5.13 6.67 -6.40
CA THR A 70 5.57 7.21 -5.11
C THR A 70 5.74 6.06 -4.14
N TYR A 71 6.84 6.08 -3.39
CA TYR A 71 7.14 5.08 -2.38
C TYR A 71 7.34 5.77 -1.03
N SER A 72 6.80 5.17 0.03
CA SER A 72 7.05 5.51 1.42
C SER A 72 7.10 4.22 2.25
N PRO A 73 7.69 4.24 3.46
CA PRO A 73 7.60 3.09 4.36
C PRO A 73 6.16 2.72 4.75
N GLN A 74 5.21 3.64 4.62
CA GLN A 74 3.79 3.43 4.94
C GLN A 74 2.97 2.83 3.79
N GLY A 75 3.55 2.76 2.59
CA GLY A 75 2.84 2.34 1.39
C GLY A 75 3.39 2.99 0.12
N ALA A 76 2.89 2.53 -1.02
CA ALA A 76 3.27 3.04 -2.32
C ALA A 76 2.05 3.26 -3.22
N ASP A 77 2.15 4.24 -4.10
CA ASP A 77 1.13 4.56 -5.11
C ASP A 77 1.78 4.52 -6.49
N ILE A 78 1.13 3.88 -7.46
CA ILE A 78 1.57 3.79 -8.84
C ILE A 78 0.42 4.22 -9.75
N PHE A 79 0.67 5.19 -10.61
CA PHE A 79 -0.27 5.68 -11.60
C PHE A 79 0.18 5.22 -12.98
N ILE A 80 -0.66 4.43 -13.64
CA ILE A 80 -0.42 3.90 -14.97
C ILE A 80 -1.46 4.43 -15.96
N GLN A 81 -1.13 4.32 -17.24
CA GLN A 81 -2.05 4.52 -18.34
C GLN A 81 -1.97 3.31 -19.27
N THR A 82 -3.12 2.64 -19.44
CA THR A 82 -3.29 1.55 -20.40
C THR A 82 -4.75 1.48 -20.87
N ASP A 83 -4.95 1.08 -22.12
CA ASP A 83 -6.26 0.78 -22.70
C ASP A 83 -6.67 -0.70 -22.50
N ASP A 84 -5.81 -1.49 -21.84
CA ASP A 84 -6.11 -2.86 -21.42
C ASP A 84 -7.24 -2.84 -20.38
N GLU A 85 -8.37 -3.50 -20.69
CA GLU A 85 -9.53 -3.57 -19.80
C GLU A 85 -9.33 -4.58 -18.66
N ASP A 86 -8.45 -5.57 -18.85
CA ASP A 86 -8.15 -6.63 -17.88
C ASP A 86 -6.80 -6.36 -17.18
N TRP A 87 -6.35 -5.11 -17.14
CA TRP A 87 -5.04 -4.75 -16.61
C TRP A 87 -4.87 -5.14 -15.14
N ASP A 88 -5.96 -5.18 -14.38
CA ASP A 88 -5.98 -5.48 -12.95
C ASP A 88 -5.65 -6.94 -12.64
N ASP A 89 -6.11 -7.88 -13.47
CA ASP A 89 -5.69 -9.28 -13.39
C ASP A 89 -4.21 -9.49 -13.78
N ASN A 90 -3.62 -8.51 -14.45
CA ASN A 90 -2.31 -8.59 -15.06
C ASN A 90 -1.22 -7.81 -14.31
N VAL A 91 -1.60 -6.99 -13.33
CA VAL A 91 -0.68 -6.22 -12.49
C VAL A 91 -0.96 -6.54 -11.03
N GLY A 92 -0.03 -7.24 -10.40
CA GLY A 92 -0.10 -7.59 -8.99
C GLY A 92 1.18 -8.28 -8.54
N SER A 93 1.30 -8.50 -7.24
CA SER A 93 2.46 -9.19 -6.68
C SER A 93 2.48 -10.64 -7.17
N THR A 94 3.33 -10.93 -8.17
CA THR A 94 3.89 -12.27 -8.25
C THR A 94 4.76 -12.38 -7.01
N THR A 95 4.19 -12.88 -5.91
CA THR A 95 5.00 -13.57 -4.91
C THR A 95 5.89 -14.50 -5.71
N VAL A 96 7.20 -14.33 -5.59
CA VAL A 96 8.15 -15.24 -6.21
C VAL A 96 7.83 -16.60 -5.61
N THR A 97 7.00 -17.39 -6.29
CA THR A 97 6.79 -18.78 -5.95
C THR A 97 8.15 -19.42 -6.18
N GLU A 98 8.84 -19.73 -5.09
CA GLU A 98 10.04 -20.57 -5.13
C GLU A 98 9.73 -21.76 -6.03
N GLY A 99 10.50 -21.88 -7.11
CA GLY A 99 10.38 -22.98 -8.06
C GLY A 99 10.62 -24.33 -7.36
N PRO A 100 10.04 -25.42 -7.88
CA PRO A 100 10.04 -26.72 -7.20
C PRO A 100 11.46 -27.29 -7.05
N ALA A 101 11.64 -27.98 -5.93
CA ALA A 101 12.86 -28.67 -5.47
C ALA A 101 13.54 -29.58 -6.52
#